data_AF-A0A183N0U3-F1
#
_entry.id   AF-A0A183N0U3-F1
#
_cell.length_a   1.000
_cell.length_b   1.000
_cell.length_c   1.000
_cell.angle_alpha   90.00
_cell.angle_beta   90.00
_cell.angle_gamma   90.00
#
_symmetry.space_group_name_H-M   'P 1'
#
loop_
_entity.id
_entity.type
_entity.pdbx_description
1 polymer ?
#
loop_
_entity_poly.entity_id
_entity_poly.type
_entity_poly.pdbx_seq_one_letter_code
_entity_poly.pdbx_strand_id
1 'polypeptide(L)' 'MLLYSGHEEENPLHTQGVTLMLSKEAKNALIEWESHRPRIVKAFFKMMVILMNIIQHYAPTNDINEDDKDQFYQFLGLNN' A
#
# COMPACT_ATOMS: atom_id res chain seq x y z
N MET A 1 14.84 -3.51 -0.50
CA MET A 1 14.18 -2.50 -1.37
C MET A 1 12.96 -2.00 -0.62
N LEU A 2 12.59 -0.74 -0.78
CA LEU A 2 11.41 -0.15 -0.13
C LEU A 2 10.38 0.21 -1.19
N LEU A 3 9.14 -0.25 -1.01
CA LEU A 3 8.00 0.26 -1.75
C LEU A 3 7.30 1.25 -0.83
N TYR A 4 7.32 2.52 -1.21
CA TYR A 4 6.76 3.60 -0.40
C TYR A 4 5.57 4.21 -1.12
N SER A 5 4.49 4.35 -0.38
CA SER A 5 3.42 5.28 -0.71
C SER A 5 3.30 6.30 0.41
N GLY A 6 3.06 7.55 0.07
CA GLY A 6 2.91 8.65 1.01
C GLY A 6 2.82 9.98 0.30
N HIS A 7 2.63 11.06 1.05
CA HIS A 7 2.69 12.42 0.48
C HIS A 7 4.15 12.84 0.24
N GLU A 8 4.37 13.62 -0.83
CA GLU A 8 5.68 14.18 -1.21
C GLU A 8 6.05 15.46 -0.44
N GLU A 9 5.18 15.94 0.45
CA GLU A 9 5.45 17.15 1.23
C GLU A 9 6.69 17.00 2.11
N GLU A 10 7.45 18.08 2.30
CA GLU A 10 8.73 18.08 3.06
C GLU A 10 8.55 17.88 4.58
N ASN A 11 7.30 17.92 5.09
CA ASN A 11 6.98 17.74 6.51
C ASN A 11 5.54 17.20 6.73
N PRO A 12 5.13 16.09 6.10
CA PRO A 12 3.82 15.54 6.34
C PRO A 12 3.85 14.94 7.76
N LEU A 13 2.81 15.17 8.55
CA LEU A 13 2.54 14.33 9.72
C LEU A 13 2.76 12.87 9.29
N HIS A 14 3.61 12.10 9.99
CA HIS A 14 3.97 10.70 9.69
C HIS A 14 2.78 9.71 9.65
N THR A 15 1.58 10.23 9.57
CA THR A 15 0.30 9.55 9.59
C THR A 15 -0.16 9.13 8.20
N GLN A 16 0.47 9.56 7.10
CA GLN A 16 -0.09 9.38 5.75
C GLN A 16 0.75 8.53 4.78
N GLY A 17 1.81 7.87 5.25
CA GLY A 17 2.61 6.95 4.43
C GLY A 17 2.46 5.49 4.84
N VAL A 18 2.68 4.58 3.89
CA VAL A 18 2.86 3.15 4.15
C VAL A 18 4.09 2.64 3.39
N THR A 19 4.84 1.74 4.02
CA THR A 19 6.06 1.16 3.43
C THR A 19 6.04 -0.35 3.52
N LEU A 20 6.39 -1.01 2.43
CA LEU A 20 6.72 -2.44 2.41
C LEU A 20 8.24 -2.61 2.27
N MET A 21 8.86 -3.24 3.27
CA MET A 21 10.28 -3.60 3.23
C MET A 21 10.46 -4.97 2.60
N LEU A 22 11.23 -5.05 1.53
CA LEU A 22 11.49 -6.29 0.81
C LEU A 22 12.86 -6.86 1.15
N SER A 23 12.88 -8.15 1.49
CA SER A 23 14.11 -8.97 1.50
C SER A 23 14.70 -9.07 0.08
N LYS A 24 15.89 -9.65 -0.02
CA LYS A 24 16.55 -9.86 -1.32
C LYS A 24 15.72 -10.78 -2.22
N GLU A 25 15.16 -11.83 -1.65
CA GLU A 25 14.34 -12.82 -2.33
C GLU A 25 13.02 -12.21 -2.79
N ALA A 26 12.33 -11.48 -1.90
CA ALA A 26 11.08 -10.80 -2.23
C ALA A 26 11.29 -9.74 -3.32
N LYS A 27 12.41 -9.01 -3.29
CA LYS A 27 12.79 -8.08 -4.36
C LYS A 27 12.90 -8.77 -5.72
N ASN A 28 13.53 -9.94 -5.78
CA ASN A 28 13.70 -10.68 -7.02
C ASN A 28 12.40 -11.29 -7.53
N ALA A 29 11.46 -11.57 -6.63
CA ALA A 29 10.14 -12.07 -6.95
C ALA A 29 9.15 -10.96 -7.36
N LEU A 30 9.43 -9.68 -7.07
CA LEU A 30 8.54 -8.57 -7.39
C LEU A 30 8.42 -8.39 -8.90
N ILE A 31 7.19 -8.42 -9.42
CA ILE A 31 6.86 -8.13 -10.82
C ILE A 31 6.58 -6.65 -10.99
N GLU A 32 5.63 -6.15 -10.21
CA GLU A 32 5.13 -4.79 -10.29
C GLU A 32 4.55 -4.37 -8.94
N TRP A 33 4.44 -3.07 -8.73
CA TRP A 33 3.74 -2.51 -7.60
C TRP A 33 3.14 -1.17 -7.97
N GLU A 34 2.06 -0.81 -7.29
CA GLU A 34 1.38 0.46 -7.45
C GLU A 34 1.07 1.09 -6.09
N SER A 35 1.09 2.42 -6.08
CA SER A 35 0.61 3.25 -4.99
C SER A 35 -0.69 3.90 -5.45
N HIS A 36 -1.82 3.48 -4.87
CA HIS A 36 -3.14 3.99 -5.27
C HIS A 36 -3.54 5.25 -4.47
N ARG A 37 -3.07 5.33 -3.22
CA ARG A 37 -3.24 6.45 -2.27
C ARG A 37 -2.04 6.46 -1.33
N PRO A 38 -1.70 7.59 -0.69
CA PRO A 38 -0.59 7.70 0.27
C PRO A 38 -0.49 6.57 1.30
N ARG A 39 -1.63 5.98 1.68
CA ARG A 39 -1.73 4.91 2.68
C ARG A 39 -1.98 3.51 2.10
N ILE A 40 -1.87 3.30 0.79
CA ILE A 40 -2.13 2.00 0.16
C ILE A 40 -1.02 1.66 -0.84
N VAL A 41 -0.33 0.54 -0.59
CA VAL A 41 0.62 -0.08 -1.52
C VAL A 41 0.08 -1.45 -1.92
N LYS A 42 0.03 -1.71 -3.23
CA LYS A 42 -0.24 -3.03 -3.79
C LYS A 42 1.00 -3.52 -4.52
N ALA A 43 1.43 -4.74 -4.25
CA ALA A 43 2.63 -5.32 -4.84
C ALA A 43 2.34 -6.75 -5.32
N PHE A 44 2.84 -7.08 -6.50
CA PHE A 44 2.65 -8.38 -7.13
C PHE A 44 3.98 -9.12 -7.20
N PHE A 45 3.98 -10.37 -6.75
CA PHE A 45 5.15 -11.23 -6.68
C PHE A 45 4.93 -12.51 -7.46
N LYS A 46 5.90 -12.87 -8.30
CA LYS A 46 5.97 -14.17 -8.94
C LYS A 46 6.82 -15.09 -8.08
N MET A 47 6.17 -16.04 -7.41
CA MET A 47 6.86 -17.17 -6.82
C MET A 47 6.89 -18.34 -7.81
N MET A 48 7.65 -19.39 -7.51
CA MET A 48 7.83 -20.52 -8.43
C MET A 48 6.52 -21.20 -8.84
N VAL A 49 5.52 -21.23 -7.95
CA VAL A 49 4.26 -21.96 -8.15
C VAL A 49 3.03 -21.05 -8.16
N ILE A 50 3.12 -19.86 -7.55
CA ILE A 50 1.96 -18.98 -7.29
C ILE A 50 2.31 -17.54 -7.64
N LEU A 51 1.35 -16.82 -8.22
CA LEU A 51 1.34 -15.36 -8.27
C LEU A 51 0.68 -14.85 -6.99
N MET A 52 1.41 -14.06 -6.20
CA MET A 52 0.94 -13.51 -4.93
C MET A 52 0.80 -12.00 -5.05
N ASN A 53 -0.35 -11.45 -4.68
CA ASN A 53 -0.53 -10.02 -4.49
C ASN A 53 -0.58 -9.69 -2.98
N ILE A 54 0.08 -8.62 -2.58
CA ILE A 54 0.06 -8.10 -1.22
C ILE A 54 -0.48 -6.68 -1.29
N ILE A 55 -1.50 -6.40 -0.48
CA ILE A 55 -2.06 -5.06 -0.30
C ILE A 55 -1.79 -4.67 1.14
N GLN A 56 -0.91 -3.69 1.33
CA GLN A 56 -0.62 -3.14 2.64
C GLN A 56 -1.22 -1.75 2.74
N HIS A 57 -1.89 -1.49 3.86
CA HIS A 57 -2.48 -0.20 4.14
C HIS A 57 -2.48 0.12 5.63
N TYR A 58 -2.60 1.41 5.95
CA TYR A 58 -2.87 1.88 7.30
C TYR A 58 -4.28 2.46 7.36
N ALA A 59 -5.15 1.84 8.17
CA ALA A 59 -6.54 2.25 8.28
C ALA A 59 -6.68 3.68 8.83
N PRO A 60 -7.70 4.44 8.40
CA PRO A 60 -8.05 5.72 9.01
C PRO A 60 -8.26 5.60 10.52
N THR A 61 -7.87 6.62 11.28
CA THR A 61 -8.16 6.70 12.73
C THR A 61 -9.64 6.96 12.97
N ASN A 62 -10.11 6.68 14.20
CA ASN A 62 -11.52 6.85 14.57
C ASN A 62 -12.01 8.31 14.46
N ASP A 63 -11.11 9.28 14.56
CA ASP A 63 -11.44 10.71 14.52
C ASP A 63 -11.74 11.23 13.09
N ILE A 64 -11.47 10.43 12.06
CA ILE A 64 -11.78 10.77 10.67
C ILE A 64 -13.30 10.58 10.44
N ASN A 65 -13.90 11.45 9.63
CA ASN A 65 -15.33 11.37 9.30
C ASN A 65 -15.68 10.04 8.59
N GLU A 66 -16.96 9.66 8.65
CA GLU A 66 -17.42 8.38 8.08
C GLU A 66 -17.31 8.35 6.56
N ASP A 67 -17.59 9.45 5.86
CA ASP A 67 -17.51 9.53 4.40
C ASP A 67 -16.09 9.25 3.86
N ASP A 68 -15.07 9.83 4.50
CA ASP A 68 -13.66 9.63 4.16
C ASP A 68 -13.19 8.20 4.49
N LYS A 69 -13.73 7.61 5.57
CA LYS A 69 -13.49 6.19 5.90
C LYS A 69 -14.12 5.28 4.85
N ASP A 70 -15.36 5.52 4.48
CA ASP A 70 -16.08 4.74 3.48
C ASP A 70 -15.38 4.83 2.12
N GLN A 71 -14.98 6.04 1.73
CA GLN A 71 -14.17 6.25 0.54
C GLN A 71 -12.86 5.46 0.60
N PHE A 72 -12.16 5.44 1.74
CA PHE A 72 -10.95 4.65 1.93
C PHE A 72 -11.20 3.13 1.77
N TYR A 73 -12.27 2.60 2.39
CA TYR A 73 -12.59 1.17 2.33
C TYR A 73 -13.07 0.72 0.94
N GLN A 74 -13.72 1.58 0.16
CA GLN A 74 -14.04 1.30 -1.24
C GLN A 74 -12.77 0.99 -2.06
N PHE A 75 -11.66 1.66 -1.78
CA PHE A 75 -10.40 1.43 -2.46
C PHE A 75 -9.69 0.14 -2.04
N LEU A 76 -10.01 -0.43 -0.87
CA LEU A 76 -9.49 -1.75 -0.47
C LEU A 76 -10.13 -2.89 -1.26
N GLY A 77 -11.35 -2.67 -1.74
CA GLY A 77 -12.02 -3.54 -2.70
C GLY A 77 -11.47 -3.48 -4.12
N LEU A 78 -10.25 -2.91 -4.31
CA LEU A 78 -9.42 -2.87 -5.52
C LEU A 78 -10.08 -3.60 -6.69
N ASN A 79 -10.88 -2.85 -7.46
CA ASN A 79 -11.64 -3.34 -8.61
C ASN A 79 -10.75 -4.25 -9.49
N ASN A 80 -11.26 -5.46 -9.77
CA ASN A 80 -10.67 -6.41 -10.71
C ASN A 80 -10.52 -5.81 -12.11
#